data_AF-A0A8J4X1R4-F1
#
_entry.id   AF-A0A8J4X1R4-F1
#
_cell.length_a   1.000
_cell.length_b   1.000
_cell.length_c   1.000
_cell.angle_alpha   90.00
_cell.angle_beta   90.00
_cell.angle_gamma   90.00
#
_symmetry.space_group_name_H-M   'P 1'
#
loop_
_entity.id
_entity.type
_entity.pdbx_description
1 polymer ?
#
loop_
_entity_poly.entity_id
_entity_poly.type
_entity_poly.pdbx_seq_one_letter_code
_entity_poly.pdbx_strand_id
1 'polypeptide(L)' 'SEKVNECPDYKTAGPNSCFFNKSDTSLWVDYNITVVATNSRGASVSEPVVVDVANI' A
#
# COMPACT_ATOMS: atom_id res chain seq x y z
N SER A 1 -7.55 8.38 15.30
CA SER A 1 -7.07 7.03 14.96
C SER A 1 -6.51 7.07 13.56
N GLU A 2 -5.31 6.55 13.34
CA GLU A 2 -4.70 6.48 12.02
C GLU A 2 -5.47 5.45 11.17
N LYS A 3 -5.92 5.84 9.98
CA LYS A 3 -6.73 4.97 9.11
C LYS A 3 -5.78 4.15 8.24
N VAL A 4 -5.72 2.84 8.47
CA VAL A 4 -5.01 1.91 7.58
C VAL A 4 -5.89 1.66 6.36
N ASN A 5 -5.37 1.97 5.17
CA ASN A 5 -6.03 1.64 3.90
C ASN A 5 -5.27 0.45 3.28
N GLU A 6 -5.94 -0.69 3.20
CA GLU A 6 -5.45 -1.87 2.45
C GLU A 6 -5.49 -1.59 0.95
N CYS A 7 -4.73 -2.36 0.16
CA CYS A 7 -4.79 -2.21 -1.29
C CYS A 7 -6.22 -2.48 -1.80
N PRO A 8 -6.82 -1.57 -2.57
CA PRO A 8 -8.15 -1.78 -3.14
C PRO A 8 -8.12 -2.77 -4.32
N ASP A 9 -6.96 -2.95 -4.96
CA ASP A 9 -6.80 -3.80 -6.14
C ASP A 9 -5.60 -4.75 -6.06
N TYR A 10 -5.73 -5.79 -5.24
CA TYR A 10 -4.77 -6.90 -5.21
C TYR A 10 -4.90 -7.87 -6.42
N LYS A 11 -5.90 -7.73 -7.30
CA LYS A 11 -6.27 -8.77 -8.28
C LYS A 11 -6.01 -8.37 -9.73
N THR A 12 -6.38 -7.15 -10.11
CA THR A 12 -6.24 -6.66 -11.49
C THR A 12 -4.98 -5.83 -11.72
N ALA A 13 -4.32 -5.37 -10.64
CA ALA A 13 -3.04 -4.67 -10.72
C ALA A 13 -1.88 -5.54 -11.24
N GLY A 14 -2.01 -6.87 -11.18
CA GLY A 14 -0.99 -7.84 -11.61
C GLY A 14 -0.31 -8.58 -10.46
N PRO A 15 0.65 -9.47 -10.76
CA PRO A 15 1.38 -10.22 -9.74
C PRO A 15 2.25 -9.31 -8.86
N ASN A 16 2.14 -9.47 -7.54
CA ASN A 16 2.91 -8.73 -6.53
C ASN A 16 2.78 -7.20 -6.64
N SER A 17 1.67 -6.71 -7.17
CA SER A 17 1.40 -5.28 -7.36
C SER A 17 0.07 -4.87 -6.74
N CYS A 18 -0.06 -3.57 -6.53
CA CYS A 18 -1.25 -2.91 -6.04
C CYS A 18 -1.45 -1.61 -6.84
N PHE A 19 -2.70 -1.26 -7.12
CA PHE A 19 -3.03 0.03 -7.73
C PHE A 19 -3.93 0.85 -6.81
N PHE A 20 -3.49 2.07 -6.48
CA PHE A 20 -4.28 3.07 -5.77
C PHE A 20 -4.68 4.17 -6.75
N ASN A 21 -5.98 4.45 -6.86
CA ASN A 21 -6.48 5.43 -7.80
C ASN A 21 -6.59 6.83 -7.16
N LYS A 22 -7.07 7.83 -7.92
CA LYS A 22 -7.21 9.22 -7.44
C LYS A 22 -8.22 9.41 -6.30
N SER A 23 -9.13 8.47 -6.07
CA SER A 23 -10.04 8.50 -4.92
C SER A 23 -9.39 7.92 -3.66
N ASP A 24 -8.31 7.14 -3.82
CA ASP A 24 -7.52 6.59 -2.72
C ASP A 24 -6.33 7.49 -2.34
N THR A 25 -5.86 8.32 -3.28
CA THR A 25 -4.68 9.19 -3.11
C THR A 25 -5.02 10.68 -3.14
N SER A 26 -4.10 11.50 -2.64
CA SER A 26 -4.17 12.97 -2.65
C SER A 26 -2.77 13.52 -2.83
N LEU A 27 -2.66 14.62 -3.58
CA LEU A 27 -1.38 15.31 -3.72
C LEU A 27 -0.95 15.92 -2.38
N TRP A 28 0.37 16.01 -2.17
CA TRP A 28 0.98 16.62 -0.98
C TRP A 28 0.68 15.87 0.33
N VAL A 29 0.29 14.59 0.20
CA VAL A 29 0.14 13.66 1.31
C VAL A 29 1.19 12.58 1.15
N ASP A 30 2.00 12.39 2.19
CA ASP A 30 2.96 11.30 2.27
C ASP A 30 2.24 10.01 2.70
N TYR A 31 2.44 8.94 1.93
CA TYR A 31 1.89 7.63 2.23
C TYR A 31 2.97 6.71 2.77
N ASN A 32 2.76 6.17 3.98
CA ASN A 32 3.61 5.15 4.53
C ASN A 32 3.06 3.76 4.17
N ILE A 33 3.75 3.05 3.27
CA ILE A 33 3.31 1.78 2.71
C ILE A 33 4.14 0.64 3.30
N THR A 34 3.44 -0.39 3.79
CA THR A 34 4.03 -1.66 4.21
C THR A 34 3.36 -2.80 3.45
N VAL A 35 4.10 -3.87 3.16
CA VAL A 35 3.55 -5.11 2.62
C VAL A 35 3.47 -6.14 3.75
N VAL A 36 2.29 -6.72 3.92
CA VAL A 36 2.07 -7.83 4.86
C VAL A 36 1.97 -9.13 4.08
N ALA A 37 2.86 -10.08 4.37
CA ALA A 37 2.87 -11.41 3.79
C ALA A 37 2.47 -12.45 4.84
N THR A 38 1.42 -13.24 4.55
CA THR A 38 0.88 -14.23 5.49
C THR A 38 1.01 -15.64 4.92
N ASN A 39 1.46 -16.59 5.75
CA ASN A 39 1.48 -18.01 5.44
C ASN A 39 1.06 -18.84 6.67
N SER A 40 1.14 -20.18 6.59
CA SER A 40 0.74 -21.07 7.69
C SER A 40 1.55 -20.93 8.98
N ARG A 41 2.70 -20.23 8.94
CA ARG A 41 3.56 -19.97 10.09
C ARG A 41 3.30 -18.59 10.73
N GLY A 42 2.52 -17.72 10.09
CA GLY A 42 2.20 -16.38 10.59
C GLY A 42 2.30 -15.30 9.51
N ALA A 43 2.32 -14.03 9.97
CA ALA A 43 2.47 -12.85 9.13
C ALA A 43 3.84 -12.19 9.35
N SER A 44 4.44 -11.70 8.28
CA SER A 44 5.63 -10.86 8.29
C SER A 44 5.31 -9.52 7.63
N VAL A 45 5.84 -8.43 8.18
CA VAL A 45 5.66 -7.07 7.67
C VAL A 45 6.99 -6.58 7.11
N SER A 46 6.96 -5.91 5.95
CA SER A 46 8.14 -5.26 5.38
C SER A 46 8.58 -4.05 6.20
N GLU A 47 9.78 -3.54 5.93
CA GLU A 47 10.11 -2.18 6.30
C GLU A 47 9.14 -1.19 5.61
N PRO A 48 8.78 -0.09 6.29
CA PRO A 48 7.93 0.95 5.72
C PRO A 48 8.64 1.72 4.59
N VAL A 49 7.89 2.08 3.56
CA VAL A 49 8.35 2.96 2.48
C VAL A 49 7.43 4.17 2.42
N VAL A 50 8.03 5.37 2.51
CA VAL A 50 7.30 6.63 2.34
C VAL A 50 7.24 6.99 0.85
N VAL A 51 6.04 7.24 0.35
CA VAL A 51 5.78 7.58 -1.05
C VAL A 51 5.08 8.94 -1.13
N ASP A 52 5.67 9.84 -1.93
CA ASP A 52 5.04 11.10 -2.33
C ASP A 52 4.50 10.97 -3.76
N VAL A 53 3.17 11.01 -3.88
CA VAL A 53 2.46 10.87 -5.17
C VAL A 53 2.76 12.02 -6.13
N ALA A 54 3.17 13.19 -5.64
CA ALA A 54 3.52 14.33 -6.49
C ALA A 54 4.89 14.17 -7.18
N ASN A 55 5.73 13.25 -6.69
CA ASN A 55 7.12 13.09 -7.11
C ASN A 55 7.47 11.66 -7.59
N ILE A 56 6.49 10.92 -8.13
CA ILE A 56 6.63 9.54 -8.63
C ILE A 56 6.80 9.44 -10.15
#